data_AF-A0A919X171-F1
#
_entry.id   AF-A0A919X171-F1
#
_cell.length_a   1.000
_cell.length_b   1.000
_cell.length_c   1.000
_cell.angle_alpha   90.00
_cell.angle_beta   90.00
_cell.angle_gamma   90.00
#
_symmetry.space_group_name_H-M   'P 1'
#
loop_
_entity.id
_entity.type
_entity.pdbx_description
1 polymer ?
#
loop_
_entity_poly.entity_id
_entity_poly.type
_entity_poly.pdbx_seq_one_letter_code
_entity_poly.pdbx_strand_id
1 'polypeptide(L)'
;MVRDYVAELIGIGSEVDKLDQLLLKKQSNTTVVLMHVSTIEEKFNSIDFEKLNNIEKTMYLYTKSNYRAILQYITHKEFEEFKKVSLILRQYKYYDDFVFENFSSRIKSYRDAIVLTKEEEHTLSKAYVSQIYVNLANVYNEMGRTVESIEELKKVENFIDQFPMARANLAIKHHSLSTKITDRSVMRFLIEKGVSELEDVCKSVTPDHMPDDILAQFIEWKRYMEEIINVHLSDVKPWSLILDVDDNYKNWASKRNLSLNYINIIYEYGNVDDIQMVDMGLGYFGEENNMEYYSWFNTIKQEFNMARYFLYKIDTSSYENGVHESQHHNLLINTLDYPAIGIGLSYSKSL
;
A
#
# COMPACT_ATOMS: atom_id res chain seq x y z
N MET A 1 -10.33 0.52 43.52
CA MET A 1 -9.08 0.18 42.77
C MET A 1 -9.31 0.69 41.36
N VAL A 2 -8.50 1.64 40.89
CA VAL A 2 -8.63 2.16 39.51
C VAL A 2 -8.20 1.03 38.58
N ARG A 3 -9.02 0.71 37.58
CA ARG A 3 -8.70 -0.33 36.59
C ARG A 3 -7.55 0.17 35.73
N ASP A 4 -6.49 -0.61 35.63
CA ASP A 4 -5.34 -0.30 34.78
C ASP A 4 -5.58 -0.90 33.39
N TYR A 5 -6.19 -0.11 32.51
CA TYR A 5 -6.51 -0.53 31.14
C TYR A 5 -5.27 -0.74 30.29
N VAL A 6 -4.18 -0.03 30.55
CA VAL A 6 -2.91 -0.20 29.81
C VAL A 6 -2.35 -1.58 30.05
N ALA A 7 -2.23 -2.01 31.32
CA ALA A 7 -1.77 -3.35 31.67
C ALA A 7 -2.68 -4.44 31.06
N GLU A 8 -3.99 -4.23 31.07
CA GLU A 8 -4.95 -5.16 30.48
C GLU A 8 -4.78 -5.28 28.95
N LEU A 9 -4.64 -4.15 28.25
CA LEU A 9 -4.43 -4.09 26.80
C LEU A 9 -3.10 -4.73 26.38
N ILE A 10 -2.03 -4.51 27.16
CA ILE A 10 -0.74 -5.22 26.98
C ILE A 10 -0.94 -6.74 27.15
N GLY A 11 -1.71 -7.13 28.17
CA GLY A 11 -2.05 -8.54 28.40
C GLY A 11 -2.88 -9.16 27.26
N ILE A 12 -3.74 -8.38 26.60
CA ILE A 12 -4.44 -8.83 25.39
C ILE A 12 -3.46 -8.95 24.22
N GLY A 13 -2.60 -7.95 24.01
CA GLY A 13 -1.57 -7.97 22.98
C GLY A 13 -0.67 -9.20 23.08
N SER A 14 -0.22 -9.55 24.28
CA SER A 14 0.58 -10.76 24.49
C SER A 14 -0.17 -12.05 24.13
N GLU A 15 -1.49 -12.13 24.35
CA GLU A 15 -2.27 -13.28 23.90
C GLU A 15 -2.45 -13.33 22.38
N VAL A 16 -2.57 -12.17 21.74
CA VAL A 16 -2.59 -12.05 20.27
C VAL A 16 -1.26 -12.51 19.68
N ASP A 17 -0.12 -12.11 20.25
CA ASP A 17 1.21 -12.54 19.80
C ASP A 17 1.41 -14.05 19.97
N LYS A 18 0.96 -14.62 21.09
CA LYS A 18 0.99 -16.08 21.31
C LYS A 18 0.16 -16.82 20.27
N LEU A 19 -1.02 -16.30 19.95
CA LEU A 19 -1.89 -16.86 18.92
C LEU A 19 -1.18 -16.85 17.56
N ASP A 20 -0.51 -15.75 17.19
CA ASP A 20 0.25 -15.65 15.94
C ASP A 20 1.43 -16.64 15.89
N GLN A 21 2.21 -16.72 16.98
CA GLN A 21 3.33 -17.67 17.09
C GLN A 21 2.91 -19.13 16.99
N LEU A 22 1.71 -19.49 17.48
CA LEU A 22 1.17 -20.84 17.34
C LEU A 22 0.94 -21.21 15.87
N LEU A 23 0.56 -20.23 15.04
CA LEU A 23 0.29 -20.43 13.61
C LEU A 23 1.57 -20.61 12.81
N LEU A 24 2.62 -19.84 13.14
CA LEU A 24 3.93 -19.97 12.51
C LEU A 24 4.55 -21.36 12.70
N LYS A 25 4.31 -21.99 13.86
CA LYS A 25 4.87 -23.31 14.18
C LYS A 25 4.23 -24.49 13.43
N LYS A 26 3.14 -24.28 12.66
CA LYS A 26 2.41 -25.31 11.87
C LYS A 26 2.05 -26.61 12.65
N GLN A 27 2.04 -26.55 13.98
CA GLN A 27 1.78 -27.68 14.89
C GLN A 27 0.64 -27.37 15.87
N SER A 28 -0.16 -26.35 15.58
CA SER A 28 -1.20 -25.90 16.50
C SER A 28 -2.38 -26.87 16.53
N ASN A 29 -2.72 -27.35 17.72
CA ASN A 29 -3.97 -28.05 17.98
C ASN A 29 -5.13 -27.05 17.85
N THR A 30 -6.09 -27.30 16.96
CA THR A 30 -7.26 -26.42 16.71
C THR A 30 -7.97 -26.03 18.00
N THR A 31 -8.07 -26.94 18.97
CA THR A 31 -8.69 -26.68 20.29
C THR A 31 -7.97 -25.55 21.04
N VAL A 32 -6.63 -25.54 20.98
CA VAL A 32 -5.80 -24.51 21.64
C VAL A 32 -6.00 -23.17 20.95
N VAL A 33 -6.05 -23.15 19.61
CA VAL A 33 -6.29 -21.93 18.83
C VAL A 33 -7.67 -21.33 19.16
N LEU A 34 -8.72 -22.16 19.20
CA LEU A 34 -10.07 -21.74 19.56
C LEU A 34 -10.14 -21.18 21.00
N MET A 35 -9.39 -21.77 21.94
CA MET A 35 -9.31 -21.28 23.32
C MET A 35 -8.71 -19.86 23.37
N HIS A 36 -7.63 -19.60 22.63
CA HIS A 36 -7.04 -18.25 22.54
C HIS A 36 -8.02 -17.26 21.90
N VAL A 37 -8.72 -17.66 20.82
CA VAL A 37 -9.76 -16.82 20.18
C VAL A 37 -10.84 -16.41 21.18
N SER A 38 -11.43 -17.37 21.93
CA SER A 38 -12.44 -17.06 22.96
C SER A 38 -11.88 -16.12 24.01
N THR A 39 -10.68 -16.42 24.53
CA THR A 39 -10.03 -15.64 25.60
C THR A 39 -9.78 -14.18 25.17
N ILE A 40 -9.28 -13.97 23.96
CA ILE A 40 -8.98 -12.62 23.45
C ILE A 40 -10.26 -11.80 23.30
N GLU A 41 -11.32 -12.38 22.71
CA GLU A 41 -12.58 -11.67 22.49
C GLU A 41 -13.34 -11.38 23.80
N GLU A 42 -13.33 -12.32 24.75
CA GLU A 42 -13.89 -12.11 26.10
C GLU A 42 -13.20 -10.93 26.80
N LYS A 43 -11.87 -10.86 26.74
CA LYS A 43 -11.11 -9.74 27.30
C LYS A 43 -11.49 -8.41 26.62
N PHE A 44 -11.54 -8.37 25.29
CA PHE A 44 -11.96 -7.17 24.56
C PHE A 44 -13.40 -6.71 24.90
N ASN A 45 -14.33 -7.65 25.10
CA ASN A 45 -15.72 -7.34 25.45
C ASN A 45 -15.88 -6.86 26.89
N SER A 46 -14.93 -7.17 27.77
CA SER A 46 -14.94 -6.68 29.15
C SER A 46 -14.49 -5.21 29.27
N ILE A 47 -13.94 -4.64 28.20
CA ILE A 47 -13.45 -3.27 28.14
C ILE A 47 -14.54 -2.38 27.52
N ASP A 48 -14.93 -1.35 28.27
CA ASP A 48 -15.82 -0.30 27.80
C ASP A 48 -15.00 0.78 27.08
N PHE A 49 -15.04 0.77 25.74
CA PHE A 49 -14.24 1.65 24.89
C PHE A 49 -14.45 3.14 25.19
N GLU A 50 -15.65 3.55 25.60
CA GLU A 50 -15.97 4.96 25.89
C GLU A 50 -15.29 5.46 27.16
N LYS A 51 -14.90 4.55 28.06
CA LYS A 51 -14.18 4.90 29.30
C LYS A 51 -12.68 5.05 29.12
N LEU A 52 -12.15 4.65 27.96
CA LEU A 52 -10.73 4.71 27.67
C LEU A 52 -10.30 6.14 27.33
N ASN A 53 -9.11 6.55 27.79
CA ASN A 53 -8.44 7.75 27.30
C ASN A 53 -7.88 7.54 25.88
N ASN A 54 -7.33 8.57 25.24
CA ASN A 54 -6.89 8.48 23.84
C ASN A 54 -5.76 7.47 23.63
N ILE A 55 -4.82 7.34 24.58
CA ILE A 55 -3.72 6.36 24.53
C ILE A 55 -4.29 4.94 24.58
N GLU A 56 -5.16 4.68 25.55
CA GLU A 56 -5.81 3.40 25.73
C GLU A 56 -6.70 3.04 24.53
N LYS A 57 -7.42 4.02 23.96
CA LYS A 57 -8.18 3.86 22.71
C LYS A 57 -7.28 3.49 21.54
N THR A 58 -6.14 4.18 21.41
CA THR A 58 -5.14 3.88 20.36
C THR A 58 -4.65 2.43 20.49
N MET A 59 -4.25 2.03 21.70
CA MET A 59 -3.79 0.66 21.98
C MET A 59 -4.89 -0.38 21.75
N TYR A 60 -6.13 -0.09 22.14
CA TYR A 60 -7.28 -0.95 21.90
C TYR A 60 -7.52 -1.15 20.41
N LEU A 61 -7.58 -0.06 19.63
CA LEU A 61 -7.83 -0.09 18.19
C LEU A 61 -6.72 -0.83 17.44
N TYR A 62 -5.46 -0.56 17.77
CA TYR A 62 -4.30 -1.22 17.18
C TYR A 62 -4.33 -2.73 17.46
N THR A 63 -4.40 -3.14 18.73
CA THR A 63 -4.36 -4.55 19.14
C THR A 63 -5.55 -5.32 18.57
N LYS A 64 -6.76 -4.74 18.59
CA LYS A 64 -7.96 -5.38 18.02
C LYS A 64 -7.86 -5.56 16.51
N SER A 65 -7.23 -4.63 15.81
CA SER A 65 -7.01 -4.71 14.36
C SER A 65 -5.98 -5.77 13.98
N ASN A 66 -4.91 -5.92 14.77
CA ASN A 66 -3.93 -6.99 14.60
C ASN A 66 -4.58 -8.36 14.87
N TYR A 67 -5.36 -8.48 15.94
CA TYR A 67 -6.13 -9.68 16.22
C TYR A 67 -7.07 -10.06 15.05
N ARG A 68 -7.76 -9.07 14.49
CA ARG A 68 -8.62 -9.26 13.31
C ARG A 68 -7.88 -9.73 12.07
N ALA A 69 -6.61 -9.32 11.90
CA ALA A 69 -5.75 -9.83 10.82
C ALA A 69 -5.49 -11.32 10.98
N ILE A 70 -5.10 -11.73 12.19
CA ILE A 70 -4.83 -13.12 12.54
C ILE A 70 -6.11 -13.96 12.43
N LEU A 71 -7.24 -13.44 12.91
CA LEU A 71 -8.55 -14.09 12.81
C LEU A 71 -8.93 -14.36 11.35
N GLN A 72 -8.68 -13.41 10.45
CA GLN A 72 -8.89 -13.62 9.01
C GLN A 72 -7.99 -14.74 8.46
N TYR A 73 -6.71 -14.74 8.81
CA TYR A 73 -5.79 -15.79 8.36
C TYR A 73 -6.22 -17.19 8.81
N ILE A 74 -6.56 -17.37 10.08
CA ILE A 74 -6.92 -18.70 10.62
C ILE A 74 -8.28 -19.21 10.12
N THR A 75 -9.20 -18.29 9.82
CA THR A 75 -10.56 -18.67 9.41
C THR A 75 -10.67 -19.01 7.93
N HIS A 76 -9.66 -18.72 7.12
CA HIS A 76 -9.69 -18.94 5.67
C HIS A 76 -10.07 -20.37 5.26
N LYS A 77 -9.69 -21.38 6.06
CA LYS A 77 -9.99 -22.79 5.78
C LYS A 77 -11.09 -23.38 6.67
N GLU A 78 -11.31 -22.82 7.85
CA GLU A 78 -12.14 -23.43 8.91
C GLU A 78 -13.20 -22.45 9.46
N PHE A 79 -13.70 -21.55 8.62
CA PHE A 79 -14.61 -20.46 9.02
C PHE A 79 -15.79 -20.93 9.91
N GLU A 80 -16.48 -22.01 9.54
CA GLU A 80 -17.63 -22.52 10.29
C GLU A 80 -17.27 -23.10 11.66
N GLU A 81 -16.04 -23.59 11.84
CA GLU A 81 -15.59 -24.06 13.15
C GLU A 81 -15.28 -22.87 14.07
N PHE A 82 -14.52 -21.91 13.58
CA PHE A 82 -14.19 -20.69 14.32
C PHE A 82 -15.44 -19.85 14.64
N LYS A 83 -16.42 -19.82 13.74
CA LYS A 83 -17.71 -19.13 13.96
C LYS A 83 -18.50 -19.68 15.15
N LYS A 84 -18.27 -20.94 15.57
CA LYS A 84 -18.88 -21.48 16.79
C LYS A 84 -18.34 -20.84 18.05
N VAL A 85 -17.14 -20.28 18.03
CA VAL A 85 -16.46 -19.73 19.21
C VAL A 85 -16.34 -18.21 19.14
N SER A 86 -15.94 -17.66 17.99
CA SER A 86 -15.73 -16.21 17.81
C SER A 86 -17.05 -15.44 17.72
N LEU A 87 -17.22 -14.50 18.64
CA LEU A 87 -18.27 -13.48 18.68
C LEU A 87 -18.20 -12.53 17.49
N ILE A 88 -17.01 -12.25 16.95
CA ILE A 88 -16.87 -11.45 15.72
C ILE A 88 -17.45 -12.21 14.53
N LEU A 89 -17.04 -13.47 14.32
CA LEU A 89 -17.45 -14.24 13.14
C LEU A 89 -18.93 -14.62 13.14
N ARG A 90 -19.56 -14.77 14.31
CA ARG A 90 -21.00 -15.04 14.43
C ARG A 90 -21.88 -13.98 13.77
N GLN A 91 -21.36 -12.76 13.58
CA GLN A 91 -22.07 -11.67 12.94
C GLN A 91 -22.17 -11.84 11.42
N TYR A 92 -21.37 -12.73 10.83
CA TYR A 92 -21.26 -12.89 9.39
C TYR A 92 -21.83 -14.23 8.95
N LYS A 93 -22.58 -14.19 7.84
CA LYS A 93 -23.14 -15.41 7.26
C LYS A 93 -22.04 -16.19 6.54
N TYR A 94 -21.26 -15.52 5.71
CA TYR A 94 -20.21 -16.13 4.89
C TYR A 94 -18.83 -15.54 5.22
N TYR A 95 -17.78 -16.30 4.87
CA TYR A 95 -16.39 -15.87 5.04
C TYR A 95 -16.08 -14.59 4.23
N ASP A 96 -16.56 -14.51 3.00
CA ASP A 96 -16.29 -13.36 2.12
C ASP A 96 -16.89 -12.05 2.67
N ASP A 97 -18.09 -12.11 3.26
CA ASP A 97 -18.71 -10.97 3.95
C ASP A 97 -17.81 -10.49 5.11
N PHE A 98 -17.30 -11.45 5.90
CA PHE A 98 -16.39 -11.15 6.99
C PHE A 98 -15.10 -10.53 6.47
N VAL A 99 -14.46 -11.08 5.44
CA VAL A 99 -13.22 -10.55 4.87
C VAL A 99 -13.39 -9.11 4.39
N PHE A 100 -14.45 -8.84 3.64
CA PHE A 100 -14.73 -7.50 3.11
C PHE A 100 -14.90 -6.47 4.24
N GLU A 101 -15.74 -6.78 5.23
CA GLU A 101 -15.97 -5.90 6.39
C GLU A 101 -14.73 -5.81 7.29
N ASN A 102 -13.94 -6.87 7.38
CA ASN A 102 -12.72 -6.89 8.19
C ASN A 102 -11.67 -5.93 7.66
N PHE A 103 -11.47 -5.84 6.34
CA PHE A 103 -10.59 -4.85 5.74
C PHE A 103 -11.02 -3.42 6.07
N SER A 104 -12.28 -3.10 5.84
CA SER A 104 -12.86 -1.78 6.14
C SER A 104 -12.72 -1.41 7.62
N SER A 105 -13.01 -2.37 8.50
CA SER A 105 -12.91 -2.20 9.95
C SER A 105 -11.48 -1.96 10.42
N ARG A 106 -10.50 -2.72 9.91
CA ARG A 106 -9.06 -2.55 10.22
C ARG A 106 -8.54 -1.20 9.72
N ILE A 107 -8.85 -0.82 8.47
CA ILE A 107 -8.45 0.50 7.93
C ILE A 107 -8.99 1.63 8.80
N LYS A 108 -10.28 1.59 9.12
CA LYS A 108 -10.90 2.60 9.98
C LYS A 108 -10.20 2.67 11.33
N SER A 109 -10.01 1.52 11.99
CA SER A 109 -9.42 1.45 13.32
C SER A 109 -7.98 1.97 13.35
N TYR A 110 -7.13 1.62 12.38
CA TYR A 110 -5.77 2.17 12.32
C TYR A 110 -5.76 3.67 12.02
N ARG A 111 -6.65 4.17 11.14
CA ARG A 111 -6.78 5.61 10.88
C ARG A 111 -7.25 6.37 12.12
N ASP A 112 -8.25 5.86 12.83
CA ASP A 112 -8.75 6.44 14.08
C ASP A 112 -7.63 6.45 15.14
N ALA A 113 -6.86 5.37 15.26
CA ALA A 113 -5.69 5.30 16.14
C ALA A 113 -4.63 6.36 15.79
N ILE A 114 -4.33 6.58 14.50
CA ILE A 114 -3.40 7.62 14.03
C ILE A 114 -3.93 9.04 14.33
N VAL A 115 -5.23 9.26 14.26
CA VAL A 115 -5.80 10.57 14.60
C VAL A 115 -5.62 10.84 16.09
N LEU A 116 -5.93 9.86 16.94
CA LEU A 116 -5.77 9.97 18.39
C LEU A 116 -4.31 10.21 18.81
N THR A 117 -3.32 9.67 18.09
CA THR A 117 -1.90 9.90 18.42
C THR A 117 -1.43 11.31 18.11
N LYS A 118 -2.05 12.01 17.15
CA LYS A 118 -1.74 13.41 16.83
C LYS A 118 -2.28 14.39 17.85
N GLU A 119 -3.39 14.05 18.51
CA GLU A 119 -3.99 14.86 19.57
C GLU A 119 -3.16 14.83 20.86
N GLU A 120 -2.31 13.81 21.04
CA GLU A 120 -1.46 13.60 22.21
C GLU A 120 0.02 13.40 21.84
N GLU A 121 0.58 14.35 21.08
CA GLU A 121 1.88 14.32 20.38
C GLU A 121 3.13 13.90 21.22
N HIS A 122 2.99 13.66 22.53
CA HIS A 122 4.10 13.36 23.44
C HIS A 122 3.96 12.09 24.30
N THR A 123 2.89 11.30 24.17
CA THR A 123 2.64 10.17 25.11
C THR A 123 2.95 8.78 24.56
N LEU A 124 2.79 8.55 23.24
CA LEU A 124 3.17 7.29 22.60
C LEU A 124 4.54 7.39 21.93
N SER A 125 5.31 6.30 22.01
CA SER A 125 6.60 6.27 21.32
C SER A 125 6.38 6.35 19.81
N LYS A 126 7.26 7.07 19.10
CA LYS A 126 7.21 7.13 17.64
C LYS A 126 7.27 5.74 17.02
N ALA A 127 7.96 4.78 17.66
CA ALA A 127 8.08 3.40 17.20
C ALA A 127 6.72 2.69 17.22
N TYR A 128 5.91 2.94 18.24
CA TYR A 128 4.55 2.41 18.31
C TYR A 128 3.68 3.00 17.20
N VAL A 129 3.75 4.30 16.97
CA VAL A 129 3.01 4.97 15.88
C VAL A 129 3.44 4.43 14.51
N SER A 130 4.74 4.21 14.30
CA SER A 130 5.27 3.60 13.07
C SER A 130 4.71 2.19 12.81
N GLN A 131 4.48 1.38 13.85
CA GLN A 131 3.84 0.08 13.70
C GLN A 131 2.40 0.20 13.21
N ILE A 132 1.65 1.21 13.68
CA ILE A 132 0.28 1.47 13.23
C ILE A 132 0.27 1.81 11.72
N TYR A 133 1.18 2.66 11.27
CA TYR A 133 1.33 3.00 9.85
C TYR A 133 1.72 1.79 9.00
N VAL A 134 2.68 0.98 9.45
CA VAL A 134 3.09 -0.25 8.75
C VAL A 134 1.91 -1.23 8.63
N ASN A 135 1.13 -1.42 9.69
CA ASN A 135 -0.01 -2.32 9.64
C ASN A 135 -1.16 -1.78 8.78
N LEU A 136 -1.40 -0.47 8.79
CA LEU A 136 -2.32 0.16 7.85
C LEU A 136 -1.88 -0.05 6.39
N ALA A 137 -0.58 0.14 6.12
CA ALA A 137 0.00 -0.11 4.80
C ALA A 137 -0.16 -1.58 4.37
N ASN A 138 -0.01 -2.54 5.30
CA ASN A 138 -0.23 -3.95 5.02
C ASN A 138 -1.69 -4.21 4.59
N VAL A 139 -2.68 -3.64 5.29
CA VAL A 139 -4.10 -3.78 4.90
C VAL A 139 -4.37 -3.20 3.52
N TYR A 140 -3.81 -2.02 3.20
CA TYR A 140 -3.94 -1.46 1.85
C TYR A 140 -3.39 -2.41 0.80
N ASN A 141 -2.23 -3.01 1.06
CA ASN A 141 -1.65 -3.95 0.14
C ASN A 141 -2.47 -5.24 -0.01
N GLU A 142 -3.01 -5.78 1.09
CA GLU A 142 -3.92 -6.93 1.07
C GLU A 142 -5.15 -6.67 0.16
N MET A 143 -5.62 -5.42 0.09
CA MET A 143 -6.70 -4.99 -0.81
C MET A 143 -6.24 -4.61 -2.24
N GLY A 144 -4.96 -4.77 -2.57
CA GLY A 144 -4.40 -4.38 -3.86
C GLY A 144 -4.13 -2.87 -4.03
N ARG A 145 -4.35 -2.07 -2.98
CA ARG A 145 -4.13 -0.62 -2.92
C ARG A 145 -2.66 -0.28 -2.65
N THR A 146 -1.80 -0.62 -3.61
CA THR A 146 -0.33 -0.51 -3.47
C THR A 146 0.14 0.93 -3.31
N VAL A 147 -0.50 1.90 -3.96
CA VAL A 147 -0.10 3.32 -3.89
C VAL A 147 -0.32 3.86 -2.48
N GLU A 148 -1.50 3.64 -1.91
CA GLU A 148 -1.84 4.04 -0.55
C GLU A 148 -0.96 3.31 0.48
N SER A 149 -0.61 2.04 0.22
CA SER A 149 0.37 1.32 1.03
C SER A 149 1.73 2.01 1.05
N ILE A 150 2.25 2.44 -0.11
CA ILE A 150 3.51 3.19 -0.23
C ILE A 150 3.41 4.53 0.50
N GLU A 151 2.30 5.26 0.33
CA GLU A 151 2.10 6.56 0.98
C GLU A 151 2.14 6.46 2.51
N GLU A 152 1.50 5.44 3.09
CA GLU A 152 1.56 5.23 4.55
C GLU A 152 2.95 4.82 5.03
N LEU A 153 3.70 4.03 4.25
CA LEU A 153 5.09 3.67 4.59
C LEU A 153 6.03 4.88 4.53
N LYS A 154 5.90 5.75 3.51
CA LYS A 154 6.71 6.99 3.40
C LYS A 154 6.45 7.95 4.58
N LYS A 155 5.25 7.94 5.18
CA LYS A 155 4.99 8.75 6.39
C LYS A 155 5.86 8.31 7.58
N VAL A 156 6.24 7.03 7.66
CA VAL A 156 7.12 6.51 8.72
C VAL A 156 8.50 7.13 8.70
N GLU A 157 9.03 7.45 7.52
CA GLU A 157 10.35 8.09 7.34
C GLU A 157 10.42 9.45 8.04
N ASN A 158 9.29 10.14 8.22
CA ASN A 158 9.22 11.42 8.93
C ASN A 158 9.19 11.27 10.46
N PHE A 159 8.89 10.08 10.99
CA PHE A 159 8.76 9.85 12.43
C PHE A 159 10.04 9.31 13.04
N ILE A 160 10.59 8.23 12.47
CA ILE A 160 11.81 7.60 12.93
C ILE A 160 12.74 7.44 11.74
N ASP A 161 13.93 8.00 11.88
CA ASP A 161 15.03 7.71 10.97
C ASP A 161 15.21 6.20 10.93
N GLN A 162 14.97 5.60 9.76
CA GLN A 162 15.31 4.22 9.47
C GLN A 162 14.49 3.16 10.22
N PHE A 163 13.14 3.27 10.30
CA PHE A 163 12.31 2.17 10.83
C PHE A 163 12.41 0.92 9.94
N PRO A 164 13.11 -0.16 10.37
CA PRO A 164 13.55 -1.22 9.44
C PRO A 164 12.39 -1.95 8.76
N MET A 165 11.30 -2.18 9.49
CA MET A 165 10.10 -2.83 8.97
C MET A 165 9.43 -2.02 7.85
N ALA A 166 9.36 -0.69 8.00
CA ALA A 166 8.76 0.16 6.96
C ALA A 166 9.63 0.18 5.69
N ARG A 167 10.96 0.28 5.86
CA ARG A 167 11.93 0.23 4.75
C ARG A 167 11.85 -1.08 3.98
N ALA A 168 11.88 -2.22 4.67
CA ALA A 168 11.77 -3.52 4.03
C ALA A 168 10.41 -3.72 3.35
N ASN A 169 9.31 -3.30 3.98
CA ASN A 169 8.00 -3.35 3.35
C ASN A 169 7.92 -2.47 2.10
N LEU A 170 8.49 -1.25 2.15
CA LEU A 170 8.56 -0.34 1.01
C LEU A 170 9.40 -0.95 -0.12
N ALA A 171 10.51 -1.60 0.20
CA ALA A 171 11.32 -2.35 -0.76
C ALA A 171 10.52 -3.45 -1.47
N ILE A 172 9.69 -4.21 -0.75
CA ILE A 172 8.78 -5.21 -1.36
C ILE A 172 7.69 -4.52 -2.22
N LYS A 173 7.28 -3.29 -1.88
CA LYS A 173 6.34 -2.52 -2.73
C LYS A 173 6.94 -2.12 -4.06
N HIS A 174 8.26 -1.99 -4.18
CA HIS A 174 8.90 -1.78 -5.49
C HIS A 174 8.63 -2.95 -6.42
N HIS A 175 8.80 -4.18 -5.94
CA HIS A 175 8.46 -5.38 -6.71
C HIS A 175 6.95 -5.42 -7.02
N SER A 176 6.11 -5.17 -6.01
CA SER A 176 4.65 -5.19 -6.17
C SER A 176 4.14 -4.16 -7.20
N LEU A 177 4.86 -3.05 -7.36
CA LEU A 177 4.60 -2.06 -8.39
C LEU A 177 5.14 -2.54 -9.73
N SER A 178 6.35 -3.11 -9.79
CA SER A 178 6.96 -3.58 -11.04
C SER A 178 6.11 -4.63 -11.77
N THR A 179 5.35 -5.46 -11.06
CA THR A 179 4.46 -6.45 -11.69
C THR A 179 3.26 -5.83 -12.41
N LYS A 180 3.02 -4.52 -12.23
CA LYS A 180 1.93 -3.75 -12.85
C LYS A 180 2.40 -2.89 -14.03
N ILE A 181 3.69 -2.95 -14.36
CA ILE A 181 4.32 -2.10 -15.39
C ILE A 181 4.53 -2.95 -16.64
N THR A 182 4.56 -2.32 -17.82
CA THR A 182 4.89 -2.97 -19.10
C THR A 182 6.32 -2.66 -19.54
N ASP A 183 6.86 -1.49 -19.22
CA ASP A 183 8.26 -1.13 -19.46
C ASP A 183 9.21 -1.94 -18.56
N ARG A 184 9.89 -2.91 -19.16
CA ARG A 184 10.85 -3.79 -18.49
C ARG A 184 12.03 -3.05 -17.88
N SER A 185 12.45 -1.91 -18.44
CA SER A 185 13.56 -1.13 -17.88
C SER A 185 13.16 -0.51 -16.54
N VAL A 186 11.95 0.06 -16.47
CA VAL A 186 11.34 0.58 -15.24
C VAL A 186 11.13 -0.54 -14.21
N MET A 187 10.65 -1.72 -14.65
CA MET A 187 10.56 -2.89 -13.77
C MET A 187 11.91 -3.22 -13.14
N ARG A 188 12.94 -3.37 -13.98
CA ARG A 188 14.30 -3.69 -13.54
C ARG A 188 14.80 -2.67 -12.51
N PHE A 189 14.64 -1.38 -12.79
CA PHE A 189 15.05 -0.31 -11.88
C PHE A 189 14.36 -0.40 -10.52
N LEU A 190 13.04 -0.58 -10.49
CA LEU A 190 12.31 -0.70 -9.22
C LEU A 190 12.78 -1.92 -8.42
N ILE A 191 12.94 -3.08 -9.06
CA ILE A 191 13.39 -4.29 -8.39
C ILE A 191 14.82 -4.13 -7.87
N GLU A 192 15.75 -3.57 -8.68
CA GLU A 192 17.13 -3.29 -8.26
C GLU A 192 17.17 -2.36 -7.04
N LYS A 193 16.32 -1.32 -7.02
CA LYS A 193 16.19 -0.43 -5.87
C LYS A 193 15.67 -1.15 -4.63
N GLY A 194 14.64 -1.97 -4.77
CA GLY A 194 14.12 -2.78 -3.66
C GLY A 194 15.14 -3.80 -3.13
N VAL A 195 15.92 -4.45 -4.01
CA VAL A 195 17.00 -5.36 -3.60
C VAL A 195 18.07 -4.64 -2.81
N SER A 196 18.51 -3.47 -3.30
CA SER A 196 19.50 -2.63 -2.59
C SER A 196 19.01 -2.23 -1.20
N GLU A 197 17.73 -1.90 -1.08
CA GLU A 197 17.12 -1.49 0.19
C GLU A 197 16.98 -2.66 1.18
N LEU A 198 16.52 -3.83 0.70
CA LEU A 198 16.48 -5.05 1.51
C LEU A 198 17.88 -5.47 1.96
N GLU A 199 18.89 -5.33 1.11
CA GLU A 199 20.27 -5.63 1.47
C GLU A 199 20.78 -4.75 2.61
N ASP A 200 20.48 -3.46 2.58
CA ASP A 200 20.86 -2.53 3.64
C ASP A 200 20.13 -2.83 4.95
N VAL A 201 18.82 -3.06 4.90
CA VAL A 201 18.01 -3.41 6.08
C VAL A 201 18.51 -4.72 6.71
N CYS A 202 18.69 -5.78 5.92
CA CYS A 202 19.11 -7.08 6.43
C CYS A 202 20.53 -7.08 7.02
N LYS A 203 21.39 -6.13 6.64
CA LYS A 203 22.74 -5.96 7.22
C LYS A 203 22.76 -5.12 8.49
N SER A 204 21.81 -4.19 8.65
CA SER A 204 21.83 -3.17 9.69
C SER A 204 20.94 -3.50 10.90
N VAL A 205 19.92 -4.35 10.72
CA VAL A 205 18.92 -4.62 11.77
C VAL A 205 19.42 -5.60 12.84
N THR A 206 19.02 -5.34 14.09
CA THR A 206 19.23 -6.27 15.22
C THR A 206 17.91 -6.95 15.62
N PRO A 207 17.95 -8.10 16.32
CA PRO A 207 16.75 -8.80 16.77
C PRO A 207 15.82 -7.96 17.66
N ASP A 208 16.36 -6.96 18.35
CA ASP A 208 15.56 -6.02 19.18
C ASP A 208 14.64 -5.12 18.35
N HIS A 209 14.97 -4.89 17.08
CA HIS A 209 14.22 -4.00 16.17
C HIS A 209 13.36 -4.76 15.17
N MET A 210 13.65 -6.04 14.94
CA MET A 210 12.91 -6.89 14.01
C MET A 210 13.02 -8.36 14.45
N PRO A 211 11.91 -9.08 14.63
CA PRO A 211 11.93 -10.51 14.91
C PRO A 211 12.68 -11.33 13.84
N ASP A 212 13.40 -12.37 14.27
CA ASP A 212 14.24 -13.20 13.38
C ASP A 212 13.45 -13.85 12.23
N ASP A 213 12.20 -14.25 12.48
CA ASP A 213 11.32 -14.84 11.49
C ASP A 213 10.89 -13.84 10.42
N ILE A 214 10.70 -12.58 10.80
CA ILE A 214 10.42 -11.48 9.86
C ILE A 214 11.67 -11.15 9.05
N LEU A 215 12.84 -11.10 9.69
CA LEU A 215 14.11 -10.90 9.00
C LEU A 215 14.38 -12.02 7.98
N ALA A 216 14.10 -13.28 8.35
CA ALA A 216 14.22 -14.41 7.43
C ALA A 216 13.32 -14.25 6.19
N GLN A 217 12.07 -13.79 6.38
CA GLN A 217 11.17 -13.50 5.25
C GLN A 217 11.72 -12.41 4.32
N PHE A 218 12.35 -11.37 4.86
CA PHE A 218 12.96 -10.33 4.03
C PHE A 218 14.20 -10.81 3.26
N ILE A 219 14.98 -11.71 3.84
CA ILE A 219 16.07 -12.39 3.12
C ILE A 219 15.51 -13.24 1.97
N GLU A 220 14.40 -13.95 2.18
CA GLU A 220 13.74 -14.72 1.12
C GLU A 220 13.20 -13.82 0.01
N TRP A 221 12.56 -12.70 0.36
CA TRP A 221 12.10 -11.68 -0.60
C TRP A 221 13.25 -11.11 -1.42
N LYS A 222 14.37 -10.77 -0.77
CA LYS A 222 15.57 -10.29 -1.45
C LYS A 222 16.02 -11.30 -2.50
N ARG A 223 16.18 -12.57 -2.10
CA ARG A 223 16.62 -13.65 -3.00
C ARG A 223 15.66 -13.83 -4.18
N TYR A 224 14.35 -13.78 -3.92
CA TYR A 224 13.33 -13.88 -4.97
C TYR A 224 13.43 -12.72 -5.98
N MET A 225 13.61 -11.49 -5.49
CA MET A 225 13.77 -10.31 -6.35
C MET A 225 15.07 -10.36 -7.17
N GLU A 226 16.17 -10.82 -6.58
CA GLU A 226 17.44 -11.06 -7.29
C GLU A 226 17.28 -12.12 -8.40
N GLU A 227 16.55 -13.19 -8.13
CA GLU A 227 16.24 -14.22 -9.12
C GLU A 227 15.47 -13.63 -10.31
N ILE A 228 14.46 -12.79 -10.07
CA ILE A 228 13.73 -12.13 -11.15
C ILE A 228 14.66 -11.28 -12.03
N ILE A 229 15.55 -10.49 -11.42
CA ILE A 229 16.52 -9.68 -12.18
C ILE A 229 17.40 -10.59 -13.04
N ASN A 230 17.96 -11.64 -12.46
CA ASN A 230 18.94 -12.50 -13.12
C ASN A 230 18.32 -13.39 -14.22
N VAL A 231 17.10 -13.88 -13.99
CA VAL A 231 16.44 -14.84 -14.89
C VAL A 231 15.58 -14.11 -15.93
N HIS A 232 14.82 -13.10 -15.53
CA HIS A 232 13.79 -12.50 -16.38
C HIS A 232 14.17 -11.14 -16.96
N LEU A 233 15.12 -10.42 -16.37
CA LEU A 233 15.47 -9.05 -16.77
C LEU A 233 16.98 -8.86 -17.05
N SER A 234 17.75 -9.94 -17.17
CA SER A 234 19.21 -9.88 -17.33
C SER A 234 19.63 -9.21 -18.64
N ASP A 235 18.81 -9.34 -19.68
CA ASP A 235 18.98 -8.73 -21.00
C ASP A 235 18.53 -7.26 -21.07
N VAL A 236 17.78 -6.79 -20.07
CA VAL A 236 17.17 -5.46 -20.06
C VAL A 236 18.18 -4.43 -19.57
N LYS A 237 18.41 -3.37 -20.35
CA LYS A 237 19.29 -2.28 -19.89
C LYS A 237 18.68 -1.56 -18.67
N PRO A 238 19.51 -1.06 -17.72
CA PRO A 238 19.02 -0.24 -16.62
C PRO A 238 18.23 0.95 -17.15
N TRP A 239 17.14 1.29 -16.46
CA TRP A 239 16.37 2.47 -16.78
C TRP A 239 17.23 3.73 -16.63
N SER A 240 17.06 4.65 -17.57
CA SER A 240 17.64 5.99 -17.50
C SER A 240 16.54 7.00 -17.24
N LEU A 241 16.84 7.96 -16.37
CA LEU A 241 15.93 9.06 -16.08
C LEU A 241 15.57 9.82 -17.36
N ILE A 242 14.28 9.82 -17.70
CA ILE A 242 13.70 10.66 -18.74
C ILE A 242 13.14 11.89 -18.03
N LEU A 243 13.81 13.03 -18.21
CA LEU A 243 13.31 14.31 -17.74
C LEU A 243 12.85 15.14 -18.94
N ASP A 244 11.68 15.73 -18.79
CA ASP A 244 11.36 16.97 -19.48
C ASP A 244 11.91 18.14 -18.65
N VAL A 245 13.21 18.41 -18.79
CA VAL A 245 13.97 19.32 -17.90
C VAL A 245 13.45 20.76 -17.98
N ASP A 246 12.84 21.12 -19.11
CA ASP A 246 12.49 22.51 -19.46
C ASP A 246 11.08 22.93 -19.02
N ASP A 247 10.30 22.03 -18.41
CA ASP A 247 8.93 22.33 -17.98
C ASP A 247 8.80 22.50 -16.45
N ASN A 248 8.67 23.76 -16.01
CA ASN A 248 8.38 24.14 -14.62
C ASN A 248 7.11 23.48 -14.07
N TYR A 249 6.09 23.27 -14.92
CA TYR A 249 4.84 22.61 -14.54
C TYR A 249 5.07 21.12 -14.26
N LYS A 250 5.80 20.40 -15.12
CA LYS A 250 6.08 18.97 -14.90
C LYS A 250 6.93 18.73 -13.66
N ASN A 251 7.91 19.60 -13.40
CA ASN A 251 8.68 19.58 -12.16
C ASN A 251 7.81 19.87 -10.93
N TRP A 252 6.87 20.81 -11.03
CA TRP A 252 5.88 21.09 -9.97
C TRP A 252 4.96 19.90 -9.72
N ALA A 253 4.51 19.22 -10.78
CA ALA A 253 3.64 18.05 -10.73
C ALA A 253 4.35 16.86 -10.07
N SER A 254 5.59 16.57 -10.48
CA SER A 254 6.41 15.48 -9.94
C SER A 254 6.62 15.62 -8.43
N LYS A 255 7.03 16.81 -7.97
CA LYS A 255 7.22 17.14 -6.54
C LYS A 255 5.95 17.07 -5.68
N ARG A 256 4.78 17.06 -6.31
CA ARG A 256 3.48 16.93 -5.62
C ARG A 256 2.87 15.53 -5.76
N ASN A 257 3.63 14.58 -6.29
CA ASN A 257 3.16 13.24 -6.63
C ASN A 257 1.97 13.24 -7.61
N LEU A 258 1.90 14.21 -8.52
CA LEU A 258 0.82 14.35 -9.50
C LEU A 258 1.21 13.87 -10.90
N SER A 259 2.47 13.49 -11.13
CA SER A 259 2.88 12.87 -12.40
C SER A 259 2.35 11.45 -12.51
N LEU A 260 1.76 11.09 -13.65
CA LEU A 260 1.31 9.73 -13.95
C LEU A 260 2.50 8.89 -14.40
N ASN A 261 3.39 8.59 -13.45
CA ASN A 261 4.62 7.84 -13.65
C ASN A 261 4.85 6.89 -12.48
N TYR A 262 5.16 5.63 -12.78
CA TYR A 262 5.37 4.61 -11.73
C TYR A 262 6.56 4.93 -10.82
N ILE A 263 7.62 5.55 -11.34
CA ILE A 263 8.77 5.98 -10.53
C ILE A 263 8.38 7.12 -9.59
N ASN A 264 7.50 8.01 -10.03
CA ASN A 264 7.10 9.17 -9.25
C ASN A 264 6.33 8.80 -7.98
N ILE A 265 5.63 7.65 -7.97
CA ILE A 265 4.93 7.11 -6.79
C ILE A 265 5.87 6.98 -5.58
N ILE A 266 7.13 6.63 -5.81
CA ILE A 266 8.11 6.43 -4.73
C ILE A 266 9.11 7.58 -4.67
N TYR A 267 9.68 7.97 -5.82
CA TYR A 267 10.93 8.72 -5.87
C TYR A 267 10.83 10.19 -6.29
N GLU A 268 9.64 10.68 -6.69
CA GLU A 268 9.50 12.07 -7.15
C GLU A 268 10.48 12.44 -8.31
N TYR A 269 10.91 11.44 -9.09
CA TYR A 269 11.86 11.62 -10.20
C TYR A 269 11.17 11.61 -11.58
N GLY A 270 9.97 11.04 -11.69
CA GLY A 270 9.26 10.93 -12.96
C GLY A 270 8.45 12.19 -13.24
N ASN A 271 8.92 13.04 -14.15
CA ASN A 271 8.18 14.24 -14.56
C ASN A 271 7.45 14.09 -15.91
N VAL A 272 7.38 12.87 -16.46
CA VAL A 272 6.62 12.54 -17.67
C VAL A 272 5.45 11.59 -17.38
N ASP A 273 4.35 11.72 -18.13
CA ASP A 273 3.13 10.92 -17.93
C ASP A 273 3.12 9.66 -18.80
N ASP A 274 3.91 8.68 -18.39
CA ASP A 274 4.20 7.45 -19.14
C ASP A 274 3.38 6.21 -18.71
N ILE A 275 2.47 6.34 -17.74
CA ILE A 275 1.57 5.24 -17.36
C ILE A 275 0.73 4.83 -18.57
N GLN A 276 0.75 3.52 -18.86
CA GLN A 276 -0.07 2.85 -19.86
C GLN A 276 -1.00 1.85 -19.16
N MET A 277 -2.17 1.63 -19.75
CA MET A 277 -3.02 0.51 -19.36
C MET A 277 -2.32 -0.80 -19.72
N VAL A 278 -2.43 -1.81 -18.86
CA VAL A 278 -1.95 -3.16 -19.16
C VAL A 278 -2.64 -3.65 -20.43
N ASP A 279 -1.94 -4.43 -21.25
CA ASP A 279 -2.54 -5.10 -22.41
C ASP A 279 -3.63 -6.07 -21.90
N MET A 280 -4.85 -5.55 -21.79
CA MET A 280 -6.03 -6.35 -21.56
C MET A 280 -6.26 -7.05 -22.88
N GLY A 281 -5.68 -8.25 -23.01
CA GLY A 281 -5.68 -9.05 -24.21
C GLY A 281 -7.01 -8.85 -24.91
N LEU A 282 -6.95 -8.20 -26.07
CA LEU A 282 -8.13 -7.84 -26.83
C LEU A 282 -9.04 -9.06 -26.83
N GLY A 283 -10.34 -8.84 -26.67
CA GLY A 283 -11.33 -9.79 -27.16
C GLY A 283 -11.22 -9.93 -28.69
N TYR A 284 -10.01 -10.05 -29.25
CA TYR A 284 -9.69 -10.24 -30.65
C TYR A 284 -10.34 -11.52 -31.20
N PHE A 285 -10.75 -12.42 -30.29
CA PHE A 285 -11.50 -13.65 -30.58
C PHE A 285 -12.93 -13.65 -30.03
N GLY A 286 -13.40 -12.55 -29.44
CA GLY A 286 -14.80 -12.34 -29.10
C GLY A 286 -15.53 -11.57 -30.19
N GLU A 287 -16.85 -11.72 -30.31
CA GLU A 287 -17.66 -10.94 -31.27
C GLU A 287 -17.67 -9.43 -30.95
N GLU A 288 -17.18 -9.06 -29.77
CA GLU A 288 -17.09 -7.69 -29.27
C GLU A 288 -15.70 -7.10 -29.57
N ASN A 289 -15.50 -6.63 -30.81
CA ASN A 289 -14.34 -5.83 -31.22
C ASN A 289 -14.39 -4.41 -30.61
N ASN A 290 -14.39 -4.32 -29.29
CA ASN A 290 -14.59 -3.10 -28.53
C ASN A 290 -13.24 -2.70 -27.87
N MET A 291 -12.77 -1.48 -28.16
CA MET A 291 -11.62 -0.83 -27.50
C MET A 291 -12.08 0.18 -26.43
N GLU A 292 -13.29 0.01 -25.88
CA GLU A 292 -13.97 0.99 -25.04
C GLU A 292 -13.16 1.32 -23.79
N TYR A 293 -12.51 0.33 -23.16
CA TYR A 293 -11.67 0.55 -22.00
C TYR A 293 -10.45 1.43 -22.30
N TYR A 294 -9.85 1.30 -23.48
CA TYR A 294 -8.74 2.15 -23.90
C TYR A 294 -9.22 3.60 -24.09
N SER A 295 -10.42 3.79 -24.64
CA SER A 295 -11.06 5.10 -24.78
C SER A 295 -11.37 5.74 -23.42
N TRP A 296 -11.93 4.98 -22.47
CA TRP A 296 -12.15 5.44 -21.10
C TRP A 296 -10.85 5.80 -20.39
N PHE A 297 -9.82 4.95 -20.50
CA PHE A 297 -8.50 5.20 -19.91
C PHE A 297 -7.88 6.50 -20.45
N ASN A 298 -7.89 6.69 -21.78
CA ASN A 298 -7.41 7.92 -22.41
C ASN A 298 -8.18 9.15 -21.92
N THR A 299 -9.51 9.06 -21.83
CA THR A 299 -10.38 10.15 -21.36
C THR A 299 -10.02 10.55 -19.93
N ILE A 300 -9.95 9.58 -19.01
CA ILE A 300 -9.59 9.82 -17.61
C ILE A 300 -8.19 10.44 -17.51
N LYS A 301 -7.22 9.93 -18.29
CA LYS A 301 -5.85 10.46 -18.32
C LYS A 301 -5.83 11.91 -18.80
N GLN A 302 -6.63 12.27 -19.82
CA GLN A 302 -6.72 13.64 -20.32
C GLN A 302 -7.39 14.59 -19.33
N GLU A 303 -8.51 14.17 -18.72
CA GLU A 303 -9.22 14.96 -17.70
C GLU A 303 -8.33 15.21 -16.48
N PHE A 304 -7.61 14.18 -16.01
CA PHE A 304 -6.64 14.31 -14.92
C PHE A 304 -5.55 15.33 -15.26
N ASN A 305 -4.95 15.24 -16.46
CA ASN A 305 -3.89 16.17 -16.87
C ASN A 305 -4.40 17.61 -16.99
N MET A 306 -5.64 17.82 -17.42
CA MET A 306 -6.27 19.13 -17.46
C MET A 306 -6.52 19.67 -16.05
N ALA A 307 -7.11 18.87 -15.15
CA ALA A 307 -7.36 19.25 -13.77
C ALA A 307 -6.05 19.59 -13.02
N ARG A 308 -5.01 18.79 -13.22
CA ARG A 308 -3.67 19.03 -12.66
C ARG A 308 -3.07 20.34 -13.15
N TYR A 309 -3.25 20.68 -14.43
CA TYR A 309 -2.79 21.94 -14.98
C TYR A 309 -3.55 23.16 -14.42
N PHE A 310 -4.88 23.04 -14.25
CA PHE A 310 -5.64 24.10 -13.58
C PHE A 310 -5.20 24.30 -12.13
N LEU A 311 -4.92 23.21 -11.40
CA LEU A 311 -4.37 23.29 -10.06
C LEU A 311 -3.01 24.01 -10.05
N TYR A 312 -2.12 23.71 -11.00
CA TYR A 312 -0.85 24.42 -11.15
C TYR A 312 -1.03 25.92 -11.36
N LYS A 313 -1.94 26.33 -12.25
CA LYS A 313 -2.25 27.75 -12.48
C LYS A 313 -2.72 28.46 -11.22
N ILE A 314 -3.61 27.80 -10.47
CA ILE A 314 -4.14 28.34 -9.20
C ILE A 314 -3.00 28.49 -8.19
N ASP A 315 -2.18 27.47 -8.01
CA ASP A 315 -1.12 27.44 -7.00
C ASP A 315 0.03 28.41 -7.31
N THR A 316 0.39 28.56 -8.58
CA THR A 316 1.50 29.43 -9.00
C THR A 316 1.09 30.86 -9.32
N SER A 317 -0.22 31.14 -9.41
CA SER A 317 -0.74 32.40 -9.98
C SER A 317 -0.13 32.72 -11.36
N SER A 318 0.32 31.69 -12.10
CA SER A 318 0.91 31.85 -13.41
C SER A 318 -0.18 32.06 -14.45
N TYR A 319 -0.19 33.27 -15.03
CA TYR A 319 -1.00 33.64 -16.18
C TYR A 319 -0.14 33.69 -17.44
N GLU A 320 0.63 32.63 -17.70
CA GLU A 320 1.32 32.50 -18.97
C GLU A 320 0.30 32.56 -20.12
N ASN A 321 0.47 33.56 -20.98
CA ASN A 321 -0.40 33.84 -22.13
C ASN A 321 -0.05 32.97 -23.37
N GLY A 322 0.79 31.95 -23.19
CA GLY A 322 1.18 31.00 -24.23
C GLY A 322 0.31 29.74 -24.25
N VAL A 323 0.38 28.98 -25.35
CA VAL A 323 -0.14 27.61 -25.39
C VAL A 323 0.75 26.77 -24.50
N HIS A 324 0.21 26.29 -23.39
CA HIS A 324 0.94 25.39 -22.51
C HIS A 324 0.69 23.95 -22.93
N GLU A 325 1.77 23.22 -23.23
CA GLU A 325 1.71 21.82 -23.62
C GLU A 325 1.63 20.94 -22.37
N SER A 326 0.53 21.03 -21.60
CA SER A 326 0.31 20.14 -20.44
C SER A 326 0.26 18.66 -20.85
N GLN A 327 0.08 18.43 -22.15
CA GLN A 327 0.04 17.14 -22.81
C GLN A 327 1.36 16.70 -23.45
N HIS A 328 2.44 17.48 -23.34
CA HIS A 328 3.76 17.05 -23.82
C HIS A 328 4.17 15.75 -23.11
N HIS A 329 4.66 14.79 -23.89
CA HIS A 329 5.00 13.43 -23.46
C HIS A 329 3.86 12.61 -22.81
N ASN A 330 2.59 12.96 -23.03
CA ASN A 330 1.48 12.10 -22.64
C ASN A 330 1.36 10.91 -23.58
N LEU A 331 1.62 9.70 -23.07
CA LEU A 331 1.33 8.48 -23.82
C LEU A 331 -0.17 8.18 -23.80
N LEU A 332 -0.83 8.31 -24.94
CA LEU A 332 -2.22 7.90 -25.15
C LEU A 332 -2.25 6.68 -26.08
N ILE A 333 -3.20 5.78 -25.85
CA ILE A 333 -3.30 4.55 -26.66
C ILE A 333 -4.08 4.89 -27.93
N ASN A 334 -3.59 4.46 -29.10
CA ASN A 334 -4.28 4.72 -30.36
C ASN A 334 -5.50 3.80 -30.51
N THR A 335 -6.68 4.32 -30.21
CA THR A 335 -7.96 3.61 -30.41
C THR A 335 -8.54 3.80 -31.80
N LEU A 336 -7.84 4.45 -32.73
CA LEU A 336 -8.33 4.86 -34.06
C LEU A 336 -9.51 5.86 -34.05
N ASP A 337 -9.97 6.29 -32.87
CA ASP A 337 -11.08 7.24 -32.65
C ASP A 337 -10.62 8.70 -32.40
N TYR A 338 -9.35 9.00 -32.65
CA TYR A 338 -8.71 10.27 -32.28
C TYR A 338 -9.42 11.57 -32.71
N PRO A 339 -10.19 11.63 -33.81
CA PRO A 339 -10.93 12.85 -34.16
C PRO A 339 -12.07 13.20 -33.18
N ALA A 340 -12.54 12.27 -32.35
CA ALA A 340 -13.75 12.47 -31.53
C ALA A 340 -13.49 12.92 -30.08
N ILE A 341 -12.30 12.66 -29.53
CA ILE A 341 -12.03 12.77 -28.08
C ILE A 341 -11.00 13.86 -27.74
N GLY A 342 -10.19 14.31 -28.71
CA GLY A 342 -9.21 15.36 -28.49
C GLY A 342 -9.84 16.75 -28.41
N ILE A 343 -9.78 17.40 -27.24
CA ILE A 343 -9.94 18.86 -27.17
C ILE A 343 -8.69 19.49 -27.81
N GLY A 344 -8.77 19.70 -29.13
CA GLY A 344 -7.91 20.59 -29.92
C GLY A 344 -6.43 20.22 -30.05
N LEU A 345 -6.10 19.24 -30.90
CA LEU A 345 -4.77 19.15 -31.52
C LEU A 345 -4.85 19.53 -33.00
N SER A 346 -4.76 20.83 -33.28
CA SER A 346 -4.41 21.29 -34.62
C SER A 346 -2.89 21.23 -34.76
N TYR A 347 -2.36 20.20 -35.41
CA TYR A 347 -1.56 20.31 -36.63
C TYR A 347 -1.10 18.92 -37.08
N SER A 348 -1.73 18.46 -38.16
CA SER A 348 -1.23 17.40 -39.03
C SER A 348 0.13 17.80 -39.62
N LYS A 349 1.16 16.99 -39.41
CA LYS A 349 2.22 16.80 -40.41
C LYS A 349 2.18 15.35 -40.86
N SER A 350 1.76 15.20 -42.12
CA SER A 350 1.85 14.01 -42.94
C SER A 350 3.29 13.49 -42.98
N LEU A 351 3.46 12.19 -42.75
CA LEU A 351 4.48 11.39 -43.42
C LEU A 351 3.82 10.69 -44.61
#